data_AF-A0A7K4GXN7-F1
#
_entry.id   AF-A0A7K4GXN7-F1
#
_cell.length_a   1.000
_cell.length_b   1.000
_cell.length_c   1.000
_cell.angle_alpha   90.00
_cell.angle_beta   90.00
_cell.angle_gamma   90.00
#
_symmetry.space_group_name_H-M   'P 1'
#
loop_
_entity.id
_entity.type
_entity.pdbx_description
1 polymer ?
#
loop_
_entity_poly.entity_id
_entity_poly.type
_entity_poly.pdbx_seq_one_letter_code
_entity_poly.pdbx_strand_id
1 'polypeptide(L)'
;MKSNRNKKKIVSFLVVSFLVILGAFNLPFVYAIHMEGDGATFYPDDDHPVQYGVFIPEPNMYSTMYIDASNQGRFALMDWQGDEDGIYELVDFPGEDISELYPWYFDDYYKDTTTNNDFIDPWLIDWINVTTLNPHDITLSNYSINSVFNYYVLIEGGDLTVPLNHSIPIQIDVMIESTGPKILKTDWLTDDPSNIINENIRLISPSGKIVDPDEEIATSHAVQPPIDIFDYLTFVAHETGAYRLLVYAEHNAGKPAYLNLEFLSSSINSLPLETLKFGGNAEDILMIEEKQYSTWQSNWFRINGERGDIFRLQLYKDYATEINGVPIEPIISIWSPCEDGYILDSSIAEGIHDIYFPTKGKAYISMVDADYGNWYRYSLFLNKYESIDYNIGDNKTTIRLSRDEGKILDFSVQEDSFIRFNLTAWDDPSGIPELNYLGTSNAFIFQDSKKIGCYDEINPLHTETVDSTDFNYYYMPAGNYKGIFRNSDET
;
A
#
# COMPACT_ATOMS: atom_id res chain seq x y z
N MET A 1 11.73 -33.34 -30.57
CA MET A 1 11.75 -31.96 -30.03
C MET A 1 11.74 -31.99 -28.50
N LYS A 2 12.92 -32.13 -27.88
CA LYS A 2 13.18 -31.85 -26.46
C LYS A 2 14.49 -31.09 -26.46
N SER A 3 14.46 -29.76 -26.61
CA SER A 3 15.68 -28.94 -26.53
C SER A 3 15.46 -27.45 -26.24
N ASN A 4 14.28 -26.85 -26.46
CA ASN A 4 14.08 -25.42 -26.19
C ASN A 4 13.52 -25.11 -24.80
N ARG A 5 12.71 -26.00 -24.20
CA ARG A 5 12.19 -25.82 -22.83
C ARG A 5 13.28 -25.85 -21.74
N ASN A 6 14.34 -26.63 -21.94
CA ASN A 6 15.46 -26.67 -20.98
C ASN A 6 16.40 -25.47 -21.12
N LYS A 7 16.51 -24.84 -22.30
CA LYS A 7 17.35 -23.64 -22.49
C LYS A 7 16.75 -22.40 -21.81
N LYS A 8 15.43 -22.17 -21.90
CA LYS A 8 14.76 -21.06 -21.19
C LYS A 8 14.91 -21.17 -19.65
N LYS A 9 14.71 -22.36 -19.07
CA LYS A 9 14.94 -22.59 -17.62
C LYS A 9 16.40 -22.38 -17.21
N ILE A 10 17.36 -22.72 -18.06
CA ILE A 10 18.78 -22.52 -17.78
C ILE A 10 19.15 -21.03 -17.81
N VAL A 11 18.55 -20.22 -18.70
CA VAL A 11 18.80 -18.76 -18.75
C VAL A 11 18.19 -18.06 -17.54
N SER A 12 16.93 -18.31 -17.19
CA SER A 12 16.32 -17.72 -15.98
C SER A 12 17.05 -18.14 -14.71
N PHE A 13 17.45 -19.42 -14.60
CA PHE A 13 18.23 -19.91 -13.45
C PHE A 13 19.65 -19.33 -13.42
N LEU A 14 20.29 -19.10 -14.57
CA LEU A 14 21.59 -18.44 -14.65
C LEU A 14 21.50 -16.95 -14.29
N VAL A 15 20.46 -16.24 -14.70
CA VAL A 15 20.24 -14.83 -14.34
C VAL A 15 20.01 -14.70 -12.84
N VAL A 16 19.13 -15.52 -12.26
CA VAL A 16 18.91 -15.56 -10.80
C VAL A 16 20.18 -15.97 -10.06
N SER A 17 20.90 -16.99 -10.53
CA SER A 17 22.17 -17.41 -9.91
C SER A 17 23.26 -16.34 -10.03
N PHE A 18 23.32 -15.62 -11.14
CA PHE A 18 24.27 -14.54 -11.35
C PHE A 18 23.93 -13.32 -10.47
N LEU A 19 22.64 -13.01 -10.29
CA LEU A 19 22.16 -11.98 -9.37
C LEU A 19 22.40 -12.35 -7.90
N VAL A 20 22.22 -13.62 -7.51
CA VAL A 20 22.57 -14.11 -6.17
C VAL A 20 24.09 -14.06 -5.93
N ILE A 21 24.90 -14.38 -6.94
CA ILE A 21 26.37 -14.27 -6.85
C ILE A 21 26.78 -12.79 -6.78
N LEU A 22 26.15 -11.89 -7.52
CA LEU A 22 26.42 -10.44 -7.46
C LEU A 22 25.95 -9.81 -6.14
N GLY A 23 24.83 -10.27 -5.59
CA GLY A 23 24.36 -9.90 -4.25
C GLY A 23 25.34 -10.31 -3.14
N ALA A 24 26.08 -11.41 -3.34
CA ALA A 24 27.16 -11.80 -2.42
C ALA A 24 28.40 -10.88 -2.49
N PHE A 25 28.49 -9.96 -3.47
CA PHE A 25 29.64 -9.06 -3.67
C PHE A 25 29.40 -7.58 -3.34
N ASN A 26 28.23 -7.18 -2.81
CA ASN A 26 27.94 -5.77 -2.42
C ASN A 26 28.38 -4.73 -3.48
N LEU A 27 28.15 -5.03 -4.77
CA LEU A 27 28.41 -4.08 -5.84
C LEU A 27 27.08 -3.39 -6.21
N PRO A 28 26.97 -2.05 -6.05
CA PRO A 28 25.81 -1.31 -6.53
C PRO A 28 25.90 -1.25 -8.06
N PHE A 29 25.17 -2.12 -8.75
CA PHE A 29 25.03 -2.07 -10.19
C PHE A 29 23.62 -1.66 -10.56
N VAL A 30 23.49 -0.47 -11.14
CA VAL A 30 22.29 -0.04 -11.86
C VAL A 30 22.36 -0.65 -13.26
N TYR A 31 21.67 -1.77 -13.48
CA TYR A 31 21.38 -2.26 -14.82
C TYR A 31 19.88 -2.04 -15.05
N ALA A 32 19.53 -1.05 -15.89
CA ALA A 32 18.24 -1.05 -16.55
C ALA A 32 18.20 -2.27 -17.46
N ILE A 33 17.39 -3.28 -17.12
CA ILE A 33 17.14 -4.40 -18.01
C ILE A 33 15.74 -4.18 -18.55
N HIS A 34 15.66 -3.89 -19.84
CA HIS A 34 14.40 -3.99 -20.56
C HIS A 34 13.97 -5.46 -20.51
N MET A 35 12.86 -5.73 -19.82
CA MET A 35 12.34 -7.09 -19.68
C MET A 35 11.15 -7.26 -20.61
N GLU A 36 11.26 -8.25 -21.50
CA GLU A 36 10.15 -8.78 -22.26
C GLU A 36 9.58 -9.99 -21.53
N GLY A 37 8.31 -9.92 -21.14
CA GLY A 37 7.58 -11.05 -20.55
C GLY A 37 7.16 -12.10 -21.59
N ASP A 38 6.50 -13.16 -21.13
CA ASP A 38 5.99 -14.21 -22.04
C ASP A 38 4.87 -13.64 -22.93
N GLY A 39 5.17 -13.55 -24.23
CA GLY A 39 4.27 -13.05 -25.25
C GLY A 39 3.60 -14.11 -26.12
N ALA A 40 2.72 -13.65 -27.01
CA ALA A 40 2.14 -14.47 -28.07
C ALA A 40 2.90 -14.24 -29.39
N THR A 41 3.38 -15.33 -30.00
CA THR A 41 3.97 -15.30 -31.35
C THR A 41 2.98 -15.84 -32.37
N PHE A 42 2.88 -15.12 -33.48
CA PHE A 42 1.94 -15.41 -34.56
C PHE A 42 2.70 -15.65 -35.87
N TYR A 43 2.10 -16.44 -36.75
CA TYR A 43 2.72 -16.99 -37.96
C TYR A 43 1.84 -16.72 -39.19
N PRO A 44 1.62 -15.45 -39.57
CA PRO A 44 0.74 -15.10 -40.67
C PRO A 44 1.22 -15.75 -41.98
N ASP A 45 0.29 -16.23 -42.81
CA ASP A 45 0.59 -16.78 -44.13
C ASP A 45 -0.40 -16.27 -45.18
N ASP A 46 -0.10 -16.53 -46.46
CA ASP A 46 -0.87 -16.00 -47.59
C ASP A 46 -2.33 -16.50 -47.61
N ASP A 47 -2.60 -17.67 -47.02
CA ASP A 47 -3.94 -18.26 -46.95
C ASP A 47 -4.72 -17.79 -45.70
N HIS A 48 -4.00 -17.35 -44.66
CA HIS A 48 -4.51 -16.93 -43.36
C HIS A 48 -3.83 -15.62 -42.89
N PRO A 49 -4.13 -14.48 -43.54
CA PRO A 49 -3.49 -13.20 -43.23
C PRO A 49 -3.93 -12.60 -41.90
N VAL A 50 -5.02 -13.11 -41.31
CA VAL A 50 -5.59 -12.70 -40.01
C VAL A 50 -5.34 -13.79 -38.99
N GLN A 51 -4.75 -13.44 -37.85
CA GLN A 51 -4.58 -14.35 -36.71
C GLN A 51 -5.10 -13.74 -35.42
N TYR A 52 -5.64 -14.62 -34.57
CA TYR A 52 -6.20 -14.27 -33.27
C TYR A 52 -5.38 -14.89 -32.16
N GLY A 53 -5.16 -14.15 -31.09
CA GLY A 53 -4.50 -14.61 -29.89
C GLY A 53 -5.04 -13.91 -28.66
N VAL A 54 -4.59 -14.38 -27.51
CA VAL A 54 -4.97 -13.84 -26.21
C VAL A 54 -3.69 -13.46 -25.49
N PHE A 55 -3.67 -12.27 -24.92
CA PHE A 55 -2.65 -11.81 -24.01
C PHE A 55 -3.22 -11.85 -22.59
N ILE A 56 -2.56 -12.61 -21.72
CA ILE A 56 -2.90 -12.73 -20.30
C ILE A 56 -1.72 -12.14 -19.54
N PRO A 57 -1.87 -10.97 -18.90
CA PRO A 57 -0.78 -10.36 -18.16
C PRO A 57 -0.46 -11.16 -16.89
N GLU A 58 0.79 -11.06 -16.40
CA GLU A 58 1.14 -11.61 -15.10
C GLU A 58 0.51 -10.77 -13.98
N PRO A 59 0.05 -11.36 -12.85
CA PRO A 59 -0.50 -10.60 -11.73
C PRO A 59 0.59 -9.76 -11.05
N ASN A 60 0.17 -8.68 -10.38
CA ASN A 60 1.06 -7.83 -9.57
C ASN A 60 2.21 -7.20 -10.36
N MET A 61 1.89 -6.67 -11.54
CA MET A 61 2.83 -6.01 -12.43
C MET A 61 2.21 -4.80 -13.11
N TYR A 62 3.06 -3.82 -13.41
CA TYR A 62 2.77 -2.78 -14.40
C TYR A 62 3.53 -3.13 -15.66
N SER A 63 2.80 -3.22 -16.77
CA SER A 63 3.42 -3.48 -18.07
C SER A 63 2.76 -2.66 -19.16
N THR A 64 3.54 -2.30 -20.16
CA THR A 64 3.02 -1.91 -21.47
C THR A 64 3.17 -3.08 -22.44
N MET A 65 2.66 -2.95 -23.67
CA MET A 65 2.83 -3.96 -24.72
C MET A 65 3.76 -3.46 -25.82
N TYR A 66 4.53 -4.39 -26.36
CA TYR A 66 5.44 -4.16 -27.47
C TYR A 66 5.23 -5.20 -28.57
N ILE A 67 5.29 -4.76 -29.82
CA ILE A 67 5.16 -5.62 -31.00
C ILE A 67 6.50 -5.66 -31.74
N ASP A 68 7.10 -6.85 -31.81
CA ASP A 68 8.29 -7.13 -32.62
C ASP A 68 7.85 -7.73 -33.97
N ALA A 69 8.05 -7.00 -35.07
CA ALA A 69 7.63 -7.37 -36.43
C ALA A 69 8.34 -6.54 -37.51
N SER A 70 8.47 -7.09 -38.74
CA SER A 70 9.13 -6.42 -39.88
C SER A 70 8.34 -6.51 -41.20
N ASN A 71 7.02 -6.31 -41.15
CA ASN A 71 6.14 -6.37 -42.33
C ASN A 71 5.13 -5.22 -42.39
N GLN A 72 4.58 -5.00 -43.58
CA GLN A 72 3.40 -4.16 -43.78
C GLN A 72 2.13 -4.85 -43.24
N GLY A 73 1.27 -4.14 -42.49
CA GLY A 73 0.04 -4.73 -41.95
C GLY A 73 -0.74 -3.84 -40.99
N ARG A 74 -1.96 -4.27 -40.64
CA ARG A 74 -2.81 -3.66 -39.61
C ARG A 74 -2.85 -4.52 -38.35
N PHE A 75 -2.44 -3.95 -37.24
CA PHE A 75 -2.53 -4.55 -35.91
C PHE A 75 -3.77 -3.98 -35.22
N ALA A 76 -4.56 -4.82 -34.55
CA ALA A 76 -5.73 -4.38 -33.79
C ALA A 76 -5.75 -5.07 -32.42
N LEU A 77 -5.71 -4.26 -31.37
CA LEU A 77 -5.91 -4.71 -30.00
C LEU A 77 -7.36 -4.47 -29.63
N MET A 78 -8.03 -5.52 -29.17
CA MET A 78 -9.41 -5.48 -28.75
C MET A 78 -9.50 -5.94 -27.30
N ASP A 79 -10.42 -5.36 -26.56
CA ASP A 79 -10.78 -5.90 -25.26
C ASP A 79 -11.50 -7.25 -25.41
N TRP A 80 -11.79 -7.90 -24.28
CA TRP A 80 -12.49 -9.17 -24.28
C TRP A 80 -13.95 -9.11 -24.78
N GLN A 81 -14.56 -7.92 -24.87
CA GLN A 81 -15.90 -7.72 -25.41
C GLN A 81 -15.91 -7.68 -26.94
N GLY A 82 -14.76 -7.39 -27.54
CA GLY A 82 -14.59 -7.35 -29.00
C GLY A 82 -15.26 -6.12 -29.61
N ASP A 83 -15.39 -5.03 -28.86
CA ASP A 83 -16.02 -3.80 -29.32
C ASP A 83 -15.19 -3.13 -30.44
N GLU A 84 -15.87 -2.37 -31.31
CA GLU A 84 -15.27 -1.74 -32.50
C GLU A 84 -14.26 -0.62 -32.19
N ASP A 85 -14.14 -0.22 -30.92
CA ASP A 85 -13.22 0.80 -30.42
C ASP A 85 -11.81 0.27 -30.12
N GLY A 86 -11.43 -0.87 -30.71
CA GLY A 86 -10.08 -1.41 -30.61
C GLY A 86 -9.01 -0.46 -31.13
N ILE A 87 -7.88 -0.36 -30.43
CA ILE A 87 -6.72 0.42 -30.87
C ILE A 87 -6.11 -0.28 -32.07
N TYR A 88 -5.98 0.45 -33.18
CA TYR A 88 -5.41 -0.09 -34.40
C TYR A 88 -4.16 0.67 -34.82
N GLU A 89 -3.18 -0.08 -35.30
CA GLU A 89 -1.95 0.45 -35.88
C GLU A 89 -1.81 -0.03 -37.32
N LEU A 90 -1.44 0.85 -38.24
CA LEU A 90 -1.24 0.51 -39.64
C LEU A 90 0.22 0.78 -40.02
N VAL A 91 0.97 -0.29 -40.26
CA VAL A 91 2.33 -0.22 -40.76
C VAL A 91 2.29 -0.32 -42.27
N ASP A 92 2.58 0.80 -42.95
CA ASP A 92 2.51 0.93 -44.41
C ASP A 92 3.87 0.77 -45.11
N PHE A 93 4.96 0.55 -44.37
CA PHE A 93 6.32 0.44 -44.91
C PHE A 93 6.84 -1.00 -44.83
N PRO A 94 6.99 -1.70 -45.97
CA PRO A 94 7.50 -3.06 -45.98
C PRO A 94 8.99 -3.13 -45.64
N GLY A 95 9.34 -3.95 -44.64
CA GLY A 95 10.73 -4.29 -44.31
C GLY A 95 11.44 -3.34 -43.33
N GLU A 96 10.74 -2.34 -42.79
CA GLU A 96 11.24 -1.62 -41.61
C GLU A 96 10.90 -2.43 -40.36
N ASP A 97 11.84 -2.48 -39.43
CA ASP A 97 11.62 -3.10 -38.14
C ASP A 97 10.70 -2.19 -37.32
N ILE A 98 9.46 -2.63 -37.10
CA ILE A 98 8.46 -1.92 -36.30
C ILE A 98 9.00 -1.72 -34.88
N SER A 99 9.88 -2.63 -34.44
CA SER A 99 10.62 -2.58 -33.18
C SER A 99 11.42 -1.26 -32.99
N GLU A 100 11.92 -0.67 -34.10
CA GLU A 100 12.70 0.58 -34.11
C GLU A 100 11.84 1.84 -34.21
N LEU A 101 10.57 1.71 -34.60
CA LEU A 101 9.64 2.81 -34.88
C LEU A 101 8.61 3.04 -33.75
N TYR A 102 8.31 2.02 -32.92
CA TYR A 102 7.10 1.98 -32.09
C TYR A 102 7.29 1.75 -30.58
N PRO A 103 8.12 2.51 -29.85
CA PRO A 103 7.96 2.59 -28.41
C PRO A 103 6.86 3.55 -27.98
N TRP A 104 6.11 4.23 -28.90
CA TRP A 104 5.30 5.44 -28.59
C TRP A 104 3.77 5.34 -28.81
N TYR A 105 3.26 4.31 -29.51
CA TYR A 105 1.83 4.25 -29.89
C TYR A 105 1.02 3.18 -29.14
N PHE A 106 1.69 2.24 -28.46
CA PHE A 106 1.04 1.34 -27.49
C PHE A 106 1.27 1.81 -26.04
N ASP A 107 1.78 3.02 -25.87
CA ASP A 107 2.02 3.70 -24.59
C ASP A 107 0.73 3.84 -23.78
N ASP A 108 -0.38 3.99 -24.51
CA ASP A 108 -1.74 4.04 -23.95
C ASP A 108 -2.23 2.67 -23.47
N TYR A 109 -1.45 1.59 -23.66
CA TYR A 109 -1.78 0.23 -23.24
C TYR A 109 -1.08 -0.17 -21.94
N TYR A 110 -1.13 0.74 -20.98
CA TYR A 110 -0.78 0.43 -19.60
C TYR A 110 -1.72 -0.65 -19.04
N LYS A 111 -1.11 -1.70 -18.47
CA LYS A 111 -1.82 -2.78 -17.77
C LYS A 111 -1.40 -2.79 -16.31
N ASP A 112 -2.36 -2.46 -15.46
CA ASP A 112 -2.31 -2.68 -14.02
C ASP A 112 -3.00 -4.01 -13.71
N THR A 113 -2.24 -4.96 -13.16
CA THR A 113 -2.74 -6.27 -12.73
C THR A 113 -2.58 -6.50 -11.23
N THR A 114 -2.47 -5.42 -10.46
CA THR A 114 -2.30 -5.51 -9.01
C THR A 114 -3.50 -6.19 -8.35
N THR A 115 -3.23 -7.19 -7.53
CA THR A 115 -4.27 -8.03 -6.93
C THR A 115 -3.78 -8.69 -5.64
N ASN A 116 -4.67 -8.81 -4.67
CA ASN A 116 -4.36 -9.39 -3.35
C ASN A 116 -4.49 -10.91 -3.29
N ASN A 117 -4.92 -11.56 -4.37
CA ASN A 117 -5.22 -13.00 -4.39
C ASN A 117 -4.72 -13.70 -5.66
N ASP A 118 -3.79 -13.07 -6.38
CA ASP A 118 -3.29 -13.53 -7.68
C ASP A 118 -4.39 -13.78 -8.74
N PHE A 119 -5.61 -13.29 -8.50
CA PHE A 119 -6.69 -13.35 -9.48
C PHE A 119 -6.47 -12.26 -10.50
N ILE A 120 -6.30 -12.66 -11.75
CA ILE A 120 -6.35 -11.75 -12.90
C ILE A 120 -7.81 -11.54 -13.22
N ASP A 121 -8.23 -10.27 -13.15
CA ASP A 121 -9.56 -9.89 -13.59
C ASP A 121 -9.74 -10.28 -15.08
N PRO A 122 -10.74 -11.10 -15.46
CA PRO A 122 -11.03 -11.42 -16.85
C PRO A 122 -11.22 -10.19 -17.73
N TRP A 123 -11.61 -9.04 -17.17
CA TRP A 123 -11.75 -7.77 -17.89
C TRP A 123 -10.40 -7.15 -18.28
N LEU A 124 -9.29 -7.57 -17.64
CA LEU A 124 -7.93 -7.15 -17.98
C LEU A 124 -7.26 -8.06 -19.03
N ILE A 125 -7.95 -9.10 -19.51
CA ILE A 125 -7.49 -9.98 -20.58
C ILE A 125 -7.80 -9.35 -21.93
N ASP A 126 -6.80 -9.28 -22.79
CA ASP A 126 -6.92 -8.65 -24.10
C ASP A 126 -6.89 -9.68 -25.23
N TRP A 127 -7.77 -9.46 -26.19
CA TRP A 127 -7.83 -10.25 -27.40
C TRP A 127 -7.12 -9.51 -28.50
N ILE A 128 -6.10 -10.16 -29.03
CA ILE A 128 -5.26 -9.55 -30.04
C ILE A 128 -5.64 -10.14 -31.39
N ASN A 129 -6.05 -9.26 -32.30
CA ASN A 129 -6.25 -9.59 -33.70
C ASN A 129 -5.21 -8.87 -34.55
N VAL A 130 -4.42 -9.64 -35.29
CA VAL A 130 -3.44 -9.04 -36.19
C VAL A 130 -3.72 -9.49 -37.61
N THR A 131 -3.79 -8.50 -38.51
CA THR A 131 -4.09 -8.67 -39.92
C THR A 131 -2.94 -8.12 -40.75
N THR A 132 -2.20 -9.00 -41.42
CA THR A 132 -1.15 -8.59 -42.37
C THR A 132 -1.79 -8.23 -43.71
N LEU A 133 -1.47 -7.04 -44.25
CA LEU A 133 -2.10 -6.50 -45.46
C LEU A 133 -1.07 -6.37 -46.59
N ASN A 134 -0.38 -7.45 -46.97
CA ASN A 134 0.21 -7.60 -48.32
C ASN A 134 0.76 -9.02 -48.61
N PRO A 135 -0.11 -10.05 -48.75
CA PRO A 135 0.32 -11.45 -48.89
C PRO A 135 0.87 -11.83 -50.28
N HIS A 136 1.17 -10.86 -51.17
CA HIS A 136 1.47 -11.19 -52.57
C HIS A 136 2.88 -10.88 -53.06
N ASP A 137 3.72 -10.16 -52.29
CA ASP A 137 5.07 -9.77 -52.76
C ASP A 137 6.16 -9.76 -51.68
N ILE A 138 5.89 -10.20 -50.43
CA ILE A 138 6.85 -10.15 -49.31
C ILE A 138 6.77 -11.44 -48.49
N THR A 139 7.92 -11.97 -48.06
CA THR A 139 7.95 -13.05 -47.07
C THR A 139 7.47 -12.52 -45.73
N LEU A 140 6.29 -12.94 -45.28
CA LEU A 140 5.75 -12.57 -43.97
C LEU A 140 6.67 -13.10 -42.85
N SER A 141 7.26 -12.19 -42.08
CA SER A 141 7.93 -12.54 -40.81
C SER A 141 6.91 -12.82 -39.70
N ASN A 142 7.27 -13.70 -38.77
CA ASN A 142 6.51 -13.89 -37.54
C ASN A 142 6.53 -12.57 -36.74
N TYR A 143 5.45 -12.29 -36.04
CA TYR A 143 5.42 -11.19 -35.07
C TYR A 143 5.18 -11.71 -33.66
N SER A 144 5.78 -11.05 -32.67
CA SER A 144 5.62 -11.37 -31.25
C SER A 144 5.11 -10.16 -30.49
N ILE A 145 4.15 -10.37 -29.60
CA ILE A 145 3.63 -9.34 -28.71
C ILE A 145 4.04 -9.68 -27.30
N ASN A 146 4.90 -8.86 -26.70
CA ASN A 146 5.47 -9.08 -25.38
C ASN A 146 5.00 -7.98 -24.42
N SER A 147 4.86 -8.33 -23.13
CA SER A 147 4.76 -7.32 -22.08
C SER A 147 6.13 -6.72 -21.81
N VAL A 148 6.18 -5.43 -21.55
CA VAL A 148 7.42 -4.68 -21.41
C VAL A 148 7.37 -3.76 -20.20
N PHE A 149 8.48 -3.74 -19.46
CA PHE A 149 8.73 -2.85 -18.33
C PHE A 149 10.24 -2.65 -18.14
N ASN A 150 10.61 -1.55 -17.47
CA ASN A 150 11.99 -1.31 -17.09
C ASN A 150 12.25 -1.87 -15.70
N TYR A 151 13.10 -2.89 -15.61
CA TYR A 151 13.41 -3.56 -14.36
C TYR A 151 14.68 -3.03 -13.71
N TYR A 152 14.61 -2.80 -12.39
CA TYR A 152 15.71 -2.40 -11.54
C TYR A 152 15.68 -3.14 -10.20
N VAL A 153 16.77 -3.03 -9.44
CA VAL A 153 16.88 -3.58 -8.09
C VAL A 153 17.43 -2.50 -7.17
N LEU A 154 16.77 -2.29 -6.03
CA LEU A 154 17.25 -1.45 -4.94
C LEU A 154 17.54 -2.34 -3.73
N ILE A 155 18.72 -2.20 -3.13
CA ILE A 155 19.08 -2.93 -1.91
C ILE A 155 18.75 -2.07 -0.69
N GLU A 156 18.24 -2.68 0.39
CA GLU A 156 18.00 -2.00 1.66
C GLU A 156 19.23 -1.19 2.11
N GLY A 157 19.03 0.08 2.42
CA GLY A 157 20.10 1.03 2.81
C GLY A 157 20.93 1.58 1.64
N GLY A 158 20.62 1.24 0.39
CA GLY A 158 21.21 1.84 -0.80
C GLY A 158 20.39 2.99 -1.38
N ASP A 159 20.94 3.57 -2.45
CA ASP A 159 20.28 4.53 -3.33
C ASP A 159 20.15 3.98 -4.76
N LEU A 160 19.13 4.42 -5.48
CA LEU A 160 18.90 4.07 -6.88
C LEU A 160 18.37 5.29 -7.63
N THR A 161 18.89 5.56 -8.82
CA THR A 161 18.32 6.56 -9.74
C THR A 161 17.98 5.87 -11.05
N VAL A 162 16.72 6.00 -11.48
CA VAL A 162 16.19 5.38 -12.70
C VAL A 162 15.66 6.45 -13.65
N PRO A 163 15.95 6.36 -14.96
CA PRO A 163 15.36 7.27 -15.95
C PRO A 163 13.87 7.01 -16.11
N LEU A 164 13.08 8.08 -16.18
CA LEU A 164 11.69 8.00 -16.60
C LEU A 164 11.63 7.82 -18.11
N ASN A 165 10.99 6.74 -18.54
CA ASN A 165 10.61 6.55 -19.93
C ASN A 165 9.09 6.73 -20.01
N HIS A 166 8.64 7.74 -20.75
CA HIS A 166 7.24 8.22 -20.78
C HIS A 166 6.22 7.14 -21.13
N SER A 167 6.69 6.05 -21.73
CA SER A 167 5.88 5.01 -22.37
C SER A 167 5.94 3.66 -21.64
N ILE A 168 6.88 3.48 -20.72
CA ILE A 168 7.23 2.16 -20.17
C ILE A 168 7.27 2.23 -18.64
N PRO A 169 6.40 1.48 -17.94
CA PRO A 169 6.38 1.48 -16.49
C PRO A 169 7.70 0.96 -15.91
N ILE A 170 7.98 1.41 -14.70
CA ILE A 170 9.17 1.05 -13.94
C ILE A 170 8.78 0.02 -12.89
N GLN A 171 9.55 -1.06 -12.84
CA GLN A 171 9.46 -2.06 -11.79
C GLN A 171 10.80 -2.13 -11.05
N ILE A 172 10.76 -1.90 -9.75
CA ILE A 172 11.95 -1.99 -8.90
C ILE A 172 11.70 -3.07 -7.84
N ASP A 173 12.54 -4.09 -7.84
CA ASP A 173 12.59 -5.03 -6.73
C ASP A 173 13.42 -4.40 -5.59
N VAL A 174 12.71 -3.96 -4.57
CA VAL A 174 13.22 -3.40 -3.32
C VAL A 174 13.54 -4.55 -2.37
N MET A 175 14.82 -4.88 -2.25
CA MET A 175 15.32 -6.00 -1.45
C MET A 175 15.34 -5.62 0.03
N ILE A 176 14.38 -6.14 0.80
CA ILE A 176 14.30 -5.96 2.26
C ILE A 176 14.96 -7.14 2.97
N GLU A 177 16.02 -6.85 3.72
CA GLU A 177 16.76 -7.80 4.56
C GLU A 177 16.15 -7.93 5.96
N SER A 178 15.44 -6.92 6.45
CA SER A 178 14.87 -6.90 7.80
C SER A 178 13.42 -6.44 7.86
N THR A 179 12.55 -7.22 8.51
CA THR A 179 11.15 -6.85 8.76
C THR A 179 11.03 -5.63 9.68
N GLY A 180 9.99 -4.83 9.48
CA GLY A 180 9.66 -3.66 10.28
C GLY A 180 9.46 -2.40 9.42
N PRO A 181 9.35 -1.23 10.07
CA PRO A 181 9.19 0.05 9.40
C PRO A 181 10.28 0.34 8.38
N LYS A 182 9.87 0.90 7.25
CA LYS A 182 10.71 1.40 6.16
C LYS A 182 10.16 2.75 5.72
N ILE A 183 11.07 3.65 5.37
CA ILE A 183 10.73 4.90 4.71
C ILE A 183 11.64 5.00 3.49
N LEU A 184 11.01 5.05 2.31
CA LEU A 184 11.68 5.16 1.03
C LEU A 184 11.42 6.55 0.49
N LYS A 185 12.45 7.40 0.43
CA LYS A 185 12.40 8.67 -0.28
C LYS A 185 12.17 8.38 -1.77
N THR A 186 11.25 9.08 -2.40
CA THR A 186 10.86 8.98 -3.81
C THR A 186 10.87 10.39 -4.38
N ASP A 187 11.86 10.73 -5.21
CA ASP A 187 12.10 12.12 -5.61
C ASP A 187 12.35 12.24 -7.11
N TRP A 188 11.56 13.08 -7.78
CA TRP A 188 11.67 13.31 -9.22
C TRP A 188 12.73 14.36 -9.52
N LEU A 189 13.88 13.91 -10.03
CA LEU A 189 14.94 14.77 -10.51
C LEU A 189 14.59 15.30 -11.91
N THR A 190 13.86 16.41 -11.91
CA THR A 190 13.48 17.19 -13.10
C THR A 190 13.61 18.69 -12.81
N ASP A 191 13.57 19.53 -13.84
CA ASP A 191 13.63 20.98 -13.67
C ASP A 191 12.33 21.60 -13.13
N ASP A 192 11.21 20.89 -13.29
CA ASP A 192 9.92 21.26 -12.74
C ASP A 192 9.07 19.99 -12.49
N PRO A 193 8.97 19.54 -11.21
CA PRO A 193 8.24 18.33 -10.81
C PRO A 193 6.76 18.34 -11.19
N SER A 194 6.14 19.51 -11.39
CA SER A 194 4.73 19.60 -11.81
C SER A 194 4.48 19.07 -13.23
N ASN A 195 5.55 18.81 -14.01
CA ASN A 195 5.45 18.14 -15.30
C ASN A 195 5.36 16.63 -15.19
N ILE A 196 5.65 16.05 -14.03
CA ILE A 196 5.34 14.65 -13.75
C ILE A 196 3.86 14.56 -13.44
N ILE A 197 3.13 13.79 -14.23
CA ILE A 197 1.68 13.64 -14.10
C ILE A 197 1.30 12.16 -14.10
N ASN A 198 0.04 11.88 -13.72
CA ASN A 198 -0.52 10.53 -13.67
C ASN A 198 0.34 9.55 -12.87
N GLU A 199 1.03 10.06 -11.84
CA GLU A 199 1.86 9.23 -10.98
C GLU A 199 0.99 8.22 -10.22
N ASN A 200 1.41 6.96 -10.30
CA ASN A 200 0.82 5.87 -9.57
C ASN A 200 1.93 4.94 -9.07
N ILE A 201 2.01 4.83 -7.74
CA ILE A 201 2.92 3.93 -7.05
C ILE A 201 2.12 2.81 -6.37
N ARG A 202 2.62 1.58 -6.50
CA ARG A 202 2.14 0.42 -5.75
C ARG A 202 3.30 -0.36 -5.21
N LEU A 203 3.15 -0.90 -4.01
CA LEU A 203 4.13 -1.78 -3.39
C LEU A 203 3.52 -3.16 -3.19
N ILE A 204 4.15 -4.18 -3.75
CA ILE A 204 3.73 -5.57 -3.61
C ILE A 204 4.74 -6.32 -2.73
N SER A 205 4.25 -7.07 -1.75
CA SER A 205 5.07 -7.90 -0.88
C SER A 205 5.70 -9.09 -1.62
N PRO A 206 6.74 -9.74 -1.05
CA PRO A 206 7.29 -10.98 -1.59
C PRO A 206 6.25 -12.10 -1.73
N SER A 207 5.19 -12.06 -0.94
CA SER A 207 4.06 -12.99 -0.96
C SER A 207 2.96 -12.62 -1.97
N GLY A 208 3.15 -11.57 -2.77
CA GLY A 208 2.20 -11.15 -3.81
C GLY A 208 1.00 -10.36 -3.27
N LYS A 209 1.13 -9.73 -2.11
CA LYS A 209 0.07 -8.92 -1.49
C LYS A 209 0.35 -7.45 -1.69
N ILE A 210 -0.68 -6.67 -2.01
CA ILE A 210 -0.59 -5.21 -2.03
C ILE A 210 -0.33 -4.77 -0.59
N VAL A 211 0.77 -4.07 -0.40
CA VAL A 211 1.08 -3.36 0.84
C VAL A 211 0.29 -2.05 0.80
N ASP A 212 -0.18 -1.60 1.96
CA ASP A 212 -0.86 -0.32 2.13
C ASP A 212 0.17 0.72 2.60
N PRO A 213 0.87 1.44 1.70
CA PRO A 213 1.84 2.45 2.12
C PRO A 213 1.17 3.79 2.45
N ASP A 214 1.86 4.61 3.23
CA ASP A 214 1.52 6.01 3.49
C ASP A 214 2.43 6.89 2.61
N GLU A 215 1.86 7.54 1.59
CA GLU A 215 2.55 8.40 0.63
C GLU A 215 2.41 9.87 1.04
N GLU A 216 3.52 10.55 1.27
CA GLU A 216 3.52 11.90 1.84
C GLU A 216 4.65 12.77 1.29
N ILE A 217 4.52 14.09 1.46
CA ILE A 217 5.49 15.09 0.99
C ILE A 217 6.15 15.76 2.18
N ALA A 218 7.48 15.79 2.20
CA ALA A 218 8.24 16.59 3.16
C ALA A 218 8.33 18.04 2.66
N THR A 219 7.84 19.00 3.44
CA THR A 219 7.84 20.43 3.09
C THR A 219 8.70 21.25 4.05
N SER A 220 9.28 22.35 3.59
CA SER A 220 10.04 23.31 4.39
C SER A 220 9.30 24.63 4.53
N HIS A 221 9.00 25.02 5.77
CA HIS A 221 8.42 26.33 6.12
C HIS A 221 9.47 27.40 6.46
N ALA A 222 10.77 27.08 6.33
CA ALA A 222 11.85 28.05 6.49
C ALA A 222 11.80 29.20 5.46
N VAL A 223 11.03 29.03 4.39
CA VAL A 223 10.77 30.02 3.34
C VAL A 223 9.25 30.16 3.17
N GLN A 224 8.77 31.37 2.85
CA GLN A 224 7.35 31.62 2.54
C GLN A 224 7.20 32.01 1.06
N PRO A 225 6.35 31.31 0.28
CA PRO A 225 5.53 30.15 0.67
C PRO A 225 6.38 28.89 0.98
N PRO A 226 5.82 27.89 1.69
CA PRO A 226 6.48 26.61 1.93
C PRO A 226 6.94 25.98 0.62
N ILE A 227 8.04 25.23 0.68
CA ILE A 227 8.61 24.55 -0.48
C ILE A 227 8.64 23.04 -0.24
N ASP A 228 8.28 22.27 -1.25
CA ASP A 228 8.43 20.81 -1.22
C ASP A 228 9.93 20.47 -1.27
N ILE A 229 10.34 19.51 -0.45
CA ILE A 229 11.72 19.05 -0.34
C ILE A 229 11.87 17.71 -1.07
N PHE A 230 10.99 16.74 -0.78
CA PHE A 230 10.93 15.42 -1.43
C PHE A 230 9.65 14.67 -1.04
N ASP A 231 9.24 13.70 -1.87
CA ASP A 231 8.19 12.75 -1.52
C ASP A 231 8.78 11.50 -0.85
N TYR A 232 7.98 10.81 -0.06
CA TYR A 232 8.38 9.57 0.59
C TYR A 232 7.23 8.58 0.77
N LEU A 233 7.59 7.30 0.70
CA LEU A 233 6.73 6.16 0.92
C LEU A 233 7.05 5.52 2.27
N THR A 234 6.11 5.54 3.19
CA THR A 234 6.23 4.87 4.50
C THR A 234 5.47 3.55 4.50
N PHE A 235 6.11 2.45 4.92
CA PHE A 235 5.46 1.14 5.01
C PHE A 235 6.09 0.25 6.09
N VAL A 236 5.40 -0.81 6.48
CA VAL A 236 5.93 -1.83 7.39
C VAL A 236 6.13 -3.15 6.65
N ALA A 237 7.39 -3.54 6.45
CA ALA A 237 7.75 -4.81 5.84
C ALA A 237 7.46 -5.98 6.81
N HIS A 238 6.49 -6.84 6.48
CA HIS A 238 6.10 -7.99 7.29
C HIS A 238 6.92 -9.26 6.99
N GLU A 239 7.47 -9.34 5.77
CA GLU A 239 8.35 -10.40 5.29
C GLU A 239 9.69 -9.82 4.81
N THR A 240 10.72 -10.65 4.71
CA THR A 240 12.00 -10.32 4.05
C THR A 240 11.98 -10.81 2.61
N GLY A 241 12.61 -10.10 1.69
CA GLY A 241 12.66 -10.48 0.27
C GLY A 241 12.48 -9.28 -0.65
N ALA A 242 12.19 -9.55 -1.92
CA ALA A 242 11.95 -8.51 -2.92
C ALA A 242 10.51 -7.99 -2.79
N TYR A 243 10.36 -6.78 -2.28
CA TYR A 243 9.11 -6.02 -2.44
C TYR A 243 9.15 -5.35 -3.79
N ARG A 244 8.10 -5.51 -4.59
CA ARG A 244 8.04 -4.95 -5.93
C ARG A 244 7.38 -3.59 -5.87
N LEU A 245 8.18 -2.54 -6.08
CA LEU A 245 7.71 -1.18 -6.29
C LEU A 245 7.36 -1.01 -7.77
N LEU A 246 6.08 -0.84 -8.04
CA LEU A 246 5.53 -0.58 -9.36
C LEU A 246 5.31 0.92 -9.48
N VAL A 247 5.91 1.54 -10.49
CA VAL A 247 5.81 2.98 -10.73
C VAL A 247 5.37 3.22 -12.16
N TYR A 248 4.27 3.96 -12.30
CA TYR A 248 3.84 4.55 -13.56
C TYR A 248 3.78 6.06 -13.39
N ALA A 249 4.35 6.79 -14.35
CA ALA A 249 4.29 8.24 -14.38
C ALA A 249 4.57 8.70 -15.83
N GLU A 250 3.98 9.83 -16.20
CA GLU A 250 4.23 10.49 -17.49
C GLU A 250 4.96 11.82 -17.26
N HIS A 251 5.65 12.32 -18.29
CA HIS A 251 6.32 13.62 -18.20
C HIS A 251 5.92 14.55 -19.35
N ASN A 252 5.33 15.71 -19.03
CA ASN A 252 4.77 16.59 -20.08
C ASN A 252 5.80 17.50 -20.75
N ALA A 253 7.02 17.56 -20.24
CA ALA A 253 8.10 18.31 -20.84
C ALA A 253 9.01 17.34 -21.61
N GLY A 254 9.36 17.64 -22.86
CA GLY A 254 10.27 16.82 -23.68
C GLY A 254 11.73 16.78 -23.20
N LYS A 255 11.97 16.82 -21.88
CA LYS A 255 13.25 16.75 -21.19
C LYS A 255 13.37 15.41 -20.44
N PRO A 256 14.59 14.93 -20.14
CA PRO A 256 14.78 13.78 -19.28
C PRO A 256 14.31 14.08 -17.85
N ALA A 257 13.61 13.13 -17.24
CA ALA A 257 13.31 13.09 -15.82
C ALA A 257 13.83 11.77 -15.24
N TYR A 258 14.16 11.75 -13.95
CA TYR A 258 14.66 10.55 -13.26
C TYR A 258 13.97 10.41 -11.91
N LEU A 259 13.62 9.20 -11.53
CA LEU A 259 13.18 8.89 -10.17
C LEU A 259 14.40 8.51 -9.34
N ASN A 260 14.65 9.24 -8.26
CA ASN A 260 15.64 8.92 -7.25
C ASN A 260 14.96 8.25 -6.05
N LEU A 261 15.56 7.17 -5.57
CA LEU A 261 15.09 6.37 -4.45
C LEU A 261 16.19 6.20 -3.43
N GLU A 262 15.88 6.47 -2.16
CA GLU A 262 16.84 6.34 -1.06
C GLU A 262 16.11 5.87 0.21
N PHE A 263 16.67 4.90 0.91
CA PHE A 263 16.15 4.52 2.22
C PHE A 263 16.52 5.56 3.28
N LEU A 264 15.49 6.15 3.90
CA LEU A 264 15.68 7.03 5.04
C LEU A 264 15.85 6.21 6.32
N SER A 265 16.82 6.59 7.14
CA SER A 265 17.03 5.95 8.43
C SER A 265 15.94 6.36 9.42
N SER A 266 15.41 5.39 10.18
CA SER A 266 14.45 5.63 11.25
C SER A 266 14.93 5.05 12.57
N SER A 267 14.63 5.74 13.67
CA SER A 267 14.85 5.19 15.00
C SER A 267 13.59 4.44 15.46
N ILE A 268 13.75 3.20 15.95
CA ILE A 268 12.64 2.39 16.45
C ILE A 268 12.85 2.15 17.95
N ASN A 269 12.01 2.78 18.74
CA ASN A 269 11.98 2.68 20.19
C ASN A 269 10.92 1.68 20.64
N SER A 270 11.09 1.07 21.81
CA SER A 270 10.01 0.29 22.43
C SER A 270 9.06 1.22 23.19
N LEU A 271 7.76 0.99 23.07
CA LEU A 271 6.74 1.62 23.92
C LEU A 271 6.24 0.61 24.97
N PRO A 272 6.80 0.64 26.20
CA PRO A 272 6.37 -0.25 27.28
C PRO A 272 5.01 0.15 27.84
N LEU A 273 4.30 -0.82 28.41
CA LEU A 273 3.04 -0.61 29.10
C LEU A 273 3.22 0.26 30.35
N GLU A 274 2.16 0.99 30.68
CA GLU A 274 1.99 1.76 31.93
C GLU A 274 3.16 2.71 32.20
N THR A 275 3.84 3.15 31.14
CA THR A 275 5.02 4.01 31.21
C THR A 275 4.84 5.16 30.25
N LEU A 276 4.94 6.38 30.76
CA LEU A 276 4.95 7.58 29.91
C LEU A 276 6.23 7.61 29.07
N LYS A 277 6.06 7.74 27.76
CA LYS A 277 7.13 7.99 26.79
C LYS A 277 6.86 9.30 26.06
N PHE A 278 7.94 9.87 25.54
CA PHE A 278 7.86 11.08 24.74
C PHE A 278 8.28 10.75 23.31
N GLY A 279 7.52 11.25 22.36
CA GLY A 279 7.80 11.20 20.94
C GLY A 279 7.90 12.59 20.35
N GLY A 280 8.32 12.64 19.09
CA GLY A 280 8.65 13.87 18.36
C GLY A 280 10.13 14.20 18.38
N ASN A 281 10.47 15.32 17.76
CA ASN A 281 11.86 15.67 17.42
C ASN A 281 12.55 16.53 18.51
N ALA A 282 11.83 16.92 19.56
CA ALA A 282 12.31 17.83 20.60
C ALA A 282 12.58 17.11 21.95
N GLU A 283 13.75 16.48 22.08
CA GLU A 283 14.18 15.91 23.37
C GLU A 283 14.69 17.02 24.31
N ASP A 284 14.10 17.14 25.50
CA ASP A 284 14.55 17.98 26.64
C ASP A 284 14.69 19.50 26.44
N ILE A 285 14.26 20.04 25.31
CA ILE A 285 14.33 21.48 25.02
C ILE A 285 13.00 22.15 25.40
N LEU A 286 13.00 22.90 26.51
CA LEU A 286 11.89 23.81 26.89
C LEU A 286 12.02 25.20 26.25
N MET A 287 13.12 25.48 25.54
CA MET A 287 13.36 26.75 24.88
C MET A 287 13.49 26.53 23.38
N ILE A 288 12.43 26.90 22.65
CA ILE A 288 12.43 26.96 21.19
C ILE A 288 13.40 28.05 20.76
N GLU A 289 14.68 27.72 20.62
CA GLU A 289 15.57 28.49 19.76
C GLU A 289 15.33 27.97 18.34
N GLU A 290 14.60 28.74 17.54
CA GLU A 290 14.54 28.55 16.09
C GLU A 290 15.98 28.44 15.56
N LYS A 291 16.38 27.25 15.15
CA LYS A 291 17.66 27.07 14.46
C LYS A 291 17.41 26.58 13.05
N GLN A 292 18.10 27.26 12.14
CA GLN A 292 18.18 27.08 10.70
C GLN A 292 18.72 25.70 10.23
N TYR A 293 18.74 24.65 11.09
CA TYR A 293 19.44 23.39 10.82
C TYR A 293 18.84 22.14 11.52
N SER A 294 17.52 21.95 11.59
CA SER A 294 16.96 20.64 11.96
C SER A 294 17.01 19.71 10.75
N THR A 295 17.53 18.49 10.82
CA THR A 295 17.39 17.49 9.74
C THR A 295 15.98 16.89 9.77
N TRP A 296 15.48 16.36 8.65
CA TRP A 296 14.24 15.58 8.62
C TRP A 296 14.37 14.36 9.52
N GLN A 297 13.34 14.05 10.33
CA GLN A 297 13.37 12.94 11.27
C GLN A 297 12.10 12.09 11.19
N SER A 298 12.26 10.81 11.54
CA SER A 298 11.14 9.93 11.86
C SER A 298 11.44 9.15 13.14
N ASN A 299 10.46 9.15 14.03
CA ASN A 299 10.53 8.45 15.29
C ASN A 299 9.43 7.40 15.35
N TRP A 300 9.83 6.16 15.61
CA TRP A 300 8.91 5.03 15.62
C TRP A 300 8.86 4.40 17.00
N PHE A 301 7.68 3.95 17.39
CA PHE A 301 7.45 3.20 18.61
C PHE A 301 6.90 1.82 18.27
N ARG A 302 7.48 0.80 18.88
CA ARG A 302 7.09 -0.60 18.70
C ARG A 302 6.37 -1.12 19.94
N ILE A 303 5.25 -1.79 19.69
CA ILE A 303 4.44 -2.48 20.69
C ILE A 303 4.41 -3.96 20.34
N ASN A 304 4.64 -4.86 21.30
CA ASN A 304 4.45 -6.30 21.07
C ASN A 304 3.09 -6.72 21.65
N GLY A 305 2.36 -7.56 20.93
CA GLY A 305 1.05 -8.06 21.36
C GLY A 305 0.78 -9.49 20.90
N GLU A 306 -0.11 -10.17 21.61
CA GLU A 306 -0.62 -11.49 21.22
C GLU A 306 -1.92 -11.34 20.42
N ARG A 307 -2.29 -12.39 19.67
CA ARG A 307 -3.56 -12.41 18.92
C ARG A 307 -4.73 -12.17 19.86
N GLY A 308 -5.57 -11.20 19.52
CA GLY A 308 -6.78 -10.83 20.27
C GLY A 308 -6.57 -9.72 21.30
N ASP A 309 -5.33 -9.24 21.50
CA ASP A 309 -5.03 -8.13 22.40
C ASP A 309 -5.55 -6.81 21.82
N ILE A 310 -6.13 -5.96 22.67
CA ILE A 310 -6.43 -4.56 22.37
C ILE A 310 -5.70 -3.69 23.37
N PHE A 311 -4.90 -2.76 22.87
CA PHE A 311 -4.23 -1.74 23.66
C PHE A 311 -4.91 -0.39 23.48
N ARG A 312 -4.83 0.44 24.52
CA ARG A 312 -5.24 1.84 24.49
C ARG A 312 -4.00 2.70 24.50
N LEU A 313 -3.82 3.48 23.45
CA LEU A 313 -2.84 4.54 23.35
C LEU A 313 -3.50 5.87 23.73
N GLN A 314 -2.98 6.51 24.78
CA GLN A 314 -3.25 7.92 25.05
C GLN A 314 -2.14 8.74 24.42
N LEU A 315 -2.51 9.64 23.52
CA LEU A 315 -1.62 10.50 22.77
C LEU A 315 -1.99 11.96 23.04
N TYR A 316 -1.09 12.70 23.69
CA TYR A 316 -1.31 14.11 24.01
C TYR A 316 -0.18 14.96 23.47
N LYS A 317 -0.52 16.07 22.83
CA LYS A 317 0.47 17.06 22.40
C LYS A 317 0.93 17.87 23.62
N ASP A 318 2.23 17.80 23.92
CA ASP A 318 2.83 18.63 24.98
C ASP A 318 3.03 20.06 24.46
N TYR A 319 3.57 20.18 23.24
CA TYR A 319 3.70 21.42 22.48
C TYR A 319 3.99 21.13 21.01
N ALA A 320 3.76 22.14 20.17
CA ALA A 320 4.17 22.20 18.77
C ALA A 320 4.53 23.66 18.41
N THR A 321 5.46 23.85 17.48
CA THR A 321 5.69 25.17 16.88
C THR A 321 4.42 25.63 16.18
N GLU A 322 4.07 26.91 16.32
CA GLU A 322 2.91 27.49 15.66
C GLU A 322 3.35 28.45 14.55
N ILE A 323 2.77 28.29 13.35
CA ILE A 323 2.92 29.24 12.25
C ILE A 323 1.56 29.89 12.01
N ASN A 324 1.50 31.22 12.14
CA ASN A 324 0.25 31.99 12.02
C ASN A 324 -0.89 31.51 12.95
N GLY A 325 -0.54 30.97 14.13
CA GLY A 325 -1.50 30.44 15.10
C GLY A 325 -2.05 29.06 14.76
N VAL A 326 -1.44 28.36 13.80
CA VAL A 326 -1.74 26.95 13.49
C VAL A 326 -0.56 26.10 13.98
N PRO A 327 -0.80 25.10 14.86
CA PRO A 327 0.25 24.20 15.29
C PRO A 327 0.71 23.35 14.11
N ILE A 328 2.03 23.21 13.99
CA ILE A 328 2.66 22.37 12.99
C ILE A 328 3.00 21.02 13.63
N GLU A 329 2.35 19.98 13.15
CA GLU A 329 2.31 18.66 13.78
C GLU A 329 2.94 17.61 12.86
N PRO A 330 3.53 16.54 13.42
CA PRO A 330 3.96 15.39 12.63
C PRO A 330 2.75 14.66 12.06
N ILE A 331 3.02 13.87 11.03
CA ILE A 331 2.11 12.80 10.64
C ILE A 331 2.30 11.65 11.61
N ILE A 332 1.21 11.28 12.29
CA ILE A 332 1.19 10.20 13.27
C ILE A 332 0.33 9.08 12.71
N SER A 333 0.89 7.90 12.53
CA SER A 333 0.17 6.75 11.95
C SER A 333 0.36 5.51 12.82
N ILE A 334 -0.67 4.66 12.91
CA ILE A 334 -0.64 3.38 13.63
C ILE A 334 -0.69 2.24 12.62
N TRP A 335 0.26 1.32 12.74
CA TRP A 335 0.38 0.13 11.91
C TRP A 335 0.11 -1.11 12.75
N SER A 336 -1.04 -1.75 12.54
CA SER A 336 -1.45 -2.94 13.30
C SER A 336 -1.19 -4.23 12.50
N PRO A 337 -0.62 -5.29 13.10
CA PRO A 337 -0.26 -6.50 12.35
C PRO A 337 -1.50 -7.31 11.95
N CYS A 338 -1.55 -7.77 10.70
CA CYS A 338 -2.57 -8.66 10.13
C CYS A 338 -1.96 -9.96 9.59
N GLU A 339 -2.77 -10.94 9.19
CA GLU A 339 -2.25 -12.20 8.60
C GLU A 339 -1.50 -11.95 7.29
N ASP A 340 -1.94 -10.98 6.48
CA ASP A 340 -1.38 -10.63 5.17
C ASP A 340 -0.49 -9.35 5.21
N GLY A 341 -0.07 -8.90 6.40
CA GLY A 341 0.81 -7.74 6.53
C GLY A 341 0.41 -6.79 7.66
N TYR A 342 0.09 -5.54 7.32
CA TYR A 342 -0.24 -4.48 8.27
C TYR A 342 -1.45 -3.67 7.80
N ILE A 343 -2.29 -3.27 8.75
CA ILE A 343 -3.37 -2.29 8.53
C ILE A 343 -2.84 -0.93 8.98
N LEU A 344 -3.01 0.07 8.13
CA LEU A 344 -2.69 1.47 8.40
C LEU A 344 -3.91 2.21 8.96
N ASP A 345 -3.73 2.88 10.08
CA ASP A 345 -4.58 3.97 10.58
C ASP A 345 -3.75 5.26 10.50
N SER A 346 -3.90 6.00 9.39
CA SER A 346 -3.05 7.14 9.05
C SER A 346 -3.54 8.45 9.64
N SER A 347 -2.61 9.36 9.90
CA SER A 347 -2.89 10.74 10.32
C SER A 347 -3.82 10.86 11.54
N ILE A 348 -3.56 10.05 12.57
CA ILE A 348 -4.33 10.08 13.81
C ILE A 348 -4.06 11.37 14.60
N ALA A 349 -5.13 11.96 15.16
CA ALA A 349 -5.05 13.20 15.94
C ALA A 349 -4.64 12.93 17.41
N GLU A 350 -4.52 13.99 18.23
CA GLU A 350 -4.42 13.82 19.68
C GLU A 350 -5.70 13.16 20.26
N GLY A 351 -5.54 12.37 21.32
CA GLY A 351 -6.66 11.71 21.98
C GLY A 351 -6.36 10.26 22.38
N ILE A 352 -7.42 9.46 22.38
CA ILE A 352 -7.39 8.04 22.76
C ILE A 352 -7.56 7.21 21.50
N HIS A 353 -6.60 6.34 21.24
CA HIS A 353 -6.58 5.43 20.09
C HIS A 353 -6.49 3.99 20.56
N ASP A 354 -7.21 3.13 19.86
CA ASP A 354 -7.25 1.70 20.18
C ASP A 354 -6.37 0.95 19.16
N ILE A 355 -5.55 0.01 19.63
CA ILE A 355 -4.62 -0.75 18.79
C ILE A 355 -4.95 -2.22 18.94
N TYR A 356 -5.53 -2.83 17.91
CA TYR A 356 -5.93 -4.22 17.92
C TYR A 356 -4.90 -5.13 17.23
N PHE A 357 -4.67 -6.31 17.82
CA PHE A 357 -3.77 -7.33 17.30
C PHE A 357 -4.58 -8.52 16.75
N PRO A 358 -5.05 -8.50 15.49
CA PRO A 358 -5.73 -9.66 14.89
C PRO A 358 -4.80 -10.87 14.74
N THR A 359 -3.49 -10.66 14.66
CA THR A 359 -2.46 -11.71 14.78
C THR A 359 -1.40 -11.35 15.84
N LYS A 360 -0.65 -12.35 16.29
CA LYS A 360 0.51 -12.12 17.17
C LYS A 360 1.58 -11.39 16.39
N GLY A 361 2.14 -10.32 16.94
CA GLY A 361 3.20 -9.59 16.26
C GLY A 361 3.60 -8.31 16.95
N LYS A 362 3.99 -7.35 16.11
CA LYS A 362 4.39 -6.00 16.52
C LYS A 362 3.48 -5.01 15.84
N ALA A 363 2.90 -4.08 16.60
CA ALA A 363 2.33 -2.86 16.04
C ALA A 363 3.38 -1.74 16.11
N TYR A 364 3.23 -0.75 15.24
CA TYR A 364 4.12 0.40 15.17
C TYR A 364 3.34 1.70 15.20
N ILE A 365 3.86 2.70 15.89
CA ILE A 365 3.37 4.08 15.83
C ILE A 365 4.49 4.89 15.20
N SER A 366 4.23 5.54 14.07
CA SER A 366 5.15 6.47 13.44
C SER A 366 4.84 7.90 13.86
N MET A 367 5.88 8.71 13.99
CA MET A 367 5.82 10.16 14.05
C MET A 367 6.82 10.68 13.03
N VAL A 368 6.32 11.16 11.90
CA VAL A 368 7.14 11.56 10.76
C VAL A 368 7.03 13.07 10.56
N ASP A 369 8.18 13.73 10.40
CA ASP A 369 8.23 15.15 10.06
C ASP A 369 7.64 15.36 8.65
N ALA A 370 6.42 15.86 8.55
CA ALA A 370 5.90 16.41 7.29
C ALA A 370 6.43 17.84 7.07
N ASP A 371 6.51 18.62 8.14
CA ASP A 371 6.90 20.02 8.10
C ASP A 371 8.27 20.26 8.75
N TYR A 372 9.30 20.31 7.91
CA TYR A 372 10.70 20.51 8.28
C TYR A 372 10.94 21.86 8.97
N GLY A 373 11.71 21.85 10.06
CA GLY A 373 12.10 23.07 10.80
C GLY A 373 11.34 23.29 12.11
N ASN A 374 10.27 22.55 12.35
CA ASN A 374 9.39 22.75 13.50
C ASN A 374 9.67 21.77 14.62
N TRP A 375 9.45 22.21 15.86
CA TRP A 375 9.62 21.39 17.05
C TRP A 375 8.26 20.96 17.58
N TYR A 376 8.13 19.69 17.90
CA TYR A 376 6.94 19.17 18.54
C TYR A 376 7.30 18.04 19.49
N ARG A 377 6.43 17.84 20.48
CA ARG A 377 6.57 16.79 21.46
C ARG A 377 5.19 16.24 21.83
N TYR A 378 5.11 14.92 21.85
CA TYR A 378 3.91 14.20 22.26
C TYR A 378 4.22 13.31 23.46
N SER A 379 3.28 13.24 24.39
CA SER A 379 3.19 12.27 25.46
C SER A 379 2.44 11.03 24.97
N LEU A 380 3.09 9.87 25.02
CA LEU A 380 2.51 8.58 24.69
C LEU A 380 2.38 7.73 25.96
N PHE A 381 1.18 7.26 26.26
CA PHE A 381 0.94 6.33 27.37
C PHE A 381 0.11 5.15 26.89
N LEU A 382 0.68 3.94 27.00
CA LEU A 382 0.08 2.71 26.49
C LEU A 382 -0.41 1.84 27.64
N ASN A 383 -1.68 1.43 27.58
CA ASN A 383 -2.27 0.46 28.50
C ASN A 383 -2.88 -0.70 27.72
N LYS A 384 -3.01 -1.86 28.37
CA LYS A 384 -3.74 -2.99 27.81
C LYS A 384 -5.15 -3.00 28.40
N TYR A 385 -6.17 -3.18 27.56
CA TYR A 385 -7.52 -3.32 28.08
C TYR A 385 -7.71 -4.68 28.78
N GLU A 386 -8.45 -4.68 29.88
CA GLU A 386 -8.94 -5.90 30.51
C GLU A 386 -10.15 -6.45 29.77
N SER A 387 -10.21 -7.77 29.59
CA SER A 387 -11.35 -8.46 28.97
C SER A 387 -12.31 -9.01 30.02
N ILE A 388 -13.60 -8.92 29.72
CA ILE A 388 -14.70 -9.54 30.46
C ILE A 388 -15.41 -10.50 29.51
N ASP A 389 -15.44 -11.78 29.88
CA ASP A 389 -16.22 -12.78 29.15
C ASP A 389 -17.72 -12.57 29.41
N TYR A 390 -18.52 -12.58 28.34
CA TYR A 390 -19.97 -12.45 28.41
C TYR A 390 -20.67 -13.54 27.61
N ASN A 391 -21.68 -14.15 28.19
CA ASN A 391 -22.55 -15.06 27.46
C ASN A 391 -23.82 -14.34 27.04
N ILE A 392 -24.13 -14.40 25.75
CA ILE A 392 -25.40 -13.90 25.23
C ILE A 392 -26.56 -14.64 25.93
N GLY A 393 -27.49 -13.88 26.49
CA GLY A 393 -28.62 -14.40 27.26
C GLY A 393 -28.45 -14.28 28.77
N ASP A 394 -27.27 -13.87 29.27
CA ASP A 394 -27.10 -13.51 30.67
C ASP A 394 -27.85 -12.21 30.98
N ASN A 395 -28.81 -12.32 31.91
CA ASN A 395 -29.84 -11.30 32.15
C ASN A 395 -29.31 -9.93 32.63
N LYS A 396 -28.06 -9.83 33.10
CA LYS A 396 -27.41 -8.55 33.45
C LYS A 396 -25.93 -8.72 33.77
N THR A 397 -25.05 -8.07 33.01
CA THR A 397 -23.65 -7.84 33.39
C THR A 397 -23.50 -6.41 33.86
N THR A 398 -23.09 -6.19 35.11
CA THR A 398 -22.80 -4.85 35.62
C THR A 398 -21.31 -4.62 35.59
N ILE A 399 -20.88 -3.64 34.80
CA ILE A 399 -19.47 -3.24 34.69
C ILE A 399 -19.33 -1.89 35.38
N ARG A 400 -18.32 -1.75 36.24
CA ARG A 400 -17.91 -0.47 36.82
C ARG A 400 -16.65 -0.02 36.08
N LEU A 401 -16.70 1.18 35.50
CA LEU A 401 -15.60 1.81 34.79
C LEU A 401 -15.41 3.21 35.35
N SER A 402 -14.17 3.59 35.63
CA SER A 402 -13.84 5.01 35.82
C SER A 402 -13.91 5.76 34.47
N ARG A 403 -13.83 7.10 34.50
CA ARG A 403 -13.91 7.94 33.29
C ARG A 403 -12.80 7.61 32.29
N ASP A 404 -11.60 7.36 32.79
CA ASP A 404 -10.43 7.01 32.00
C ASP A 404 -10.22 5.51 31.90
N GLU A 405 -11.25 4.69 32.05
CA GLU A 405 -11.16 3.24 31.89
C GLU A 405 -12.02 2.76 30.73
N GLY A 406 -11.57 1.68 30.11
CA GLY A 406 -12.43 0.87 29.28
C GLY A 406 -12.18 -0.61 29.54
N LYS A 407 -13.11 -1.44 29.09
CA LYS A 407 -13.00 -2.90 29.15
C LYS A 407 -13.52 -3.52 27.86
N ILE A 408 -12.91 -4.62 27.47
CA ILE A 408 -13.37 -5.41 26.34
C ILE A 408 -14.49 -6.32 26.83
N LEU A 409 -15.61 -6.35 26.12
CA LEU A 409 -16.58 -7.42 26.21
C LEU A 409 -16.26 -8.44 25.13
N ASP A 410 -15.97 -9.67 25.54
CA ASP A 410 -15.69 -10.79 24.62
C ASP A 410 -16.85 -11.79 24.69
N PHE A 411 -17.42 -12.12 23.54
CA PHE A 411 -18.51 -13.10 23.45
C PHE A 411 -18.51 -13.84 22.12
N SER A 412 -19.23 -14.96 22.06
CA SER A 412 -19.38 -15.77 20.84
C SER A 412 -20.84 -15.97 20.48
N VAL A 413 -21.10 -15.98 19.18
CA VAL A 413 -22.40 -16.29 18.57
C VAL A 413 -22.27 -17.64 17.87
N GLN A 414 -23.09 -18.62 18.26
CA GLN A 414 -22.97 -19.99 17.74
C GLN A 414 -23.59 -20.17 16.35
N GLU A 415 -24.64 -19.42 16.04
CA GLU A 415 -25.38 -19.45 14.78
C GLU A 415 -25.74 -18.02 14.37
N ASP A 416 -25.75 -17.72 13.07
CA ASP A 416 -26.14 -16.41 12.54
C ASP A 416 -27.44 -15.92 13.20
N SER A 417 -27.36 -14.77 13.87
CA SER A 417 -28.40 -14.31 14.79
C SER A 417 -28.67 -12.82 14.66
N PHE A 418 -29.91 -12.42 14.95
CA PHE A 418 -30.25 -11.04 15.22
C PHE A 418 -30.10 -10.78 16.73
N ILE A 419 -29.22 -9.85 17.09
CA ILE A 419 -28.92 -9.54 18.48
C ILE A 419 -29.32 -8.11 18.76
N ARG A 420 -30.05 -7.91 19.86
CA ARG A 420 -30.36 -6.60 20.40
C ARG A 420 -29.42 -6.32 21.56
N PHE A 421 -28.71 -5.20 21.49
CA PHE A 421 -27.79 -4.75 22.52
C PHE A 421 -28.18 -3.35 22.99
N ASN A 422 -28.10 -3.10 24.29
CA ASN A 422 -28.35 -1.78 24.87
C ASN A 422 -27.47 -1.57 26.09
N LEU A 423 -27.07 -0.31 26.31
CA LEU A 423 -26.37 0.12 27.52
C LEU A 423 -27.30 0.96 28.38
N THR A 424 -27.16 0.80 29.69
CA THR A 424 -27.88 1.60 30.67
C THR A 424 -26.90 2.13 31.70
N ALA A 425 -26.96 3.42 31.99
CA ALA A 425 -26.20 4.04 33.07
C ALA A 425 -26.96 3.93 34.41
N TRP A 426 -26.24 4.16 35.52
CA TRP A 426 -26.89 4.44 36.80
C TRP A 426 -27.44 5.88 36.83
N ASP A 427 -28.30 6.17 37.82
CA ASP A 427 -28.76 7.54 38.06
C ASP A 427 -27.55 8.44 38.38
N ASP A 428 -27.42 9.57 37.68
CA ASP A 428 -26.32 10.55 37.80
C ASP A 428 -24.91 9.99 37.47
N PRO A 429 -24.69 9.48 36.24
CA PRO A 429 -23.40 8.93 35.86
C PRO A 429 -22.37 10.05 35.58
N SER A 430 -21.10 9.79 35.91
CA SER A 430 -20.00 10.74 35.63
C SER A 430 -19.56 10.79 34.16
N GLY A 431 -20.26 10.10 33.26
CA GLY A 431 -20.04 10.03 31.81
C GLY A 431 -21.12 9.16 31.14
N ILE A 432 -21.26 9.27 29.81
CA ILE A 432 -22.22 8.43 29.08
C ILE A 432 -21.55 7.09 28.75
N PRO A 433 -22.13 5.94 29.13
CA PRO A 433 -21.59 4.66 28.72
C PRO A 433 -21.74 4.50 27.21
N GLU A 434 -20.63 4.23 26.54
CA GLU A 434 -20.62 3.92 25.13
C GLU A 434 -19.97 2.56 24.88
N LEU A 435 -20.51 1.89 23.87
CA LEU A 435 -19.79 0.84 23.16
C LEU A 435 -19.07 1.54 22.02
N ASN A 436 -17.76 1.35 21.92
CA ASN A 436 -16.97 1.88 20.83
C ASN A 436 -16.08 0.76 20.27
N TYR A 437 -15.71 0.90 19.02
CA TYR A 437 -14.72 0.08 18.38
C TYR A 437 -13.83 0.93 17.46
N LEU A 438 -12.52 1.01 17.77
CA LEU A 438 -11.52 1.77 16.99
C LEU A 438 -12.00 3.16 16.54
N GLY A 439 -12.77 3.85 17.38
CA GLY A 439 -13.33 5.17 17.06
C GLY A 439 -14.79 5.15 16.61
N THR A 440 -15.32 4.04 16.11
CA THR A 440 -16.73 3.92 15.69
C THR A 440 -17.65 3.61 16.86
N SER A 441 -18.67 4.45 17.05
CA SER A 441 -19.68 4.25 18.09
C SER A 441 -20.63 3.08 17.79
N ASN A 442 -20.99 2.33 18.83
CA ASN A 442 -21.90 1.18 18.81
C ASN A 442 -21.49 0.04 17.87
N ALA A 443 -20.21 -0.11 17.58
CA ALA A 443 -19.71 -1.17 16.71
C ALA A 443 -19.00 -2.30 17.50
N PHE A 444 -18.90 -3.48 16.88
CA PHE A 444 -18.13 -4.62 17.39
C PHE A 444 -17.09 -5.07 16.37
N ILE A 445 -15.94 -5.53 16.86
CA ILE A 445 -15.01 -6.38 16.10
C ILE A 445 -15.70 -7.68 15.83
N PHE A 446 -15.75 -8.07 14.57
CA PHE A 446 -16.05 -9.41 14.15
C PHE A 446 -14.80 -10.05 13.57
N GLN A 447 -14.36 -11.15 14.18
CA GLN A 447 -13.38 -12.01 13.55
C GLN A 447 -14.13 -13.13 12.83
N ASP A 448 -14.32 -12.97 11.52
CA ASP A 448 -14.86 -14.05 10.70
C ASP A 448 -13.86 -15.21 10.68
N SER A 449 -14.26 -16.33 11.26
CA SER A 449 -13.47 -17.58 11.22
C SER A 449 -13.21 -18.10 9.80
N LYS A 450 -13.94 -17.60 8.79
CA LYS A 450 -13.85 -18.03 7.39
C LYS A 450 -13.09 -17.06 6.49
N LYS A 451 -12.84 -15.81 6.93
CA LYS A 451 -12.01 -14.87 6.17
C LYS A 451 -10.56 -14.99 6.63
N ILE A 452 -9.67 -15.06 5.66
CA ILE A 452 -8.22 -14.91 5.86
C ILE A 452 -7.95 -13.42 5.92
N GLY A 453 -7.10 -12.96 6.84
CA GLY A 453 -6.53 -11.63 6.76
C GLY A 453 -6.72 -10.78 8.00
N CYS A 454 -7.92 -10.25 8.23
CA CYS A 454 -8.17 -9.13 9.15
C CYS A 454 -9.53 -9.21 9.85
N TYR A 455 -9.83 -8.25 10.72
CA TYR A 455 -11.13 -8.10 11.36
C TYR A 455 -12.12 -7.36 10.45
N ASP A 456 -13.41 -7.61 10.66
CA ASP A 456 -14.48 -6.78 10.13
C ASP A 456 -15.11 -5.97 11.28
N GLU A 457 -15.76 -4.87 10.90
CA GLU A 457 -16.61 -4.11 11.80
C GLU A 457 -18.08 -4.53 11.62
N ILE A 458 -18.77 -4.76 12.74
CA ILE A 458 -20.22 -4.96 12.77
C ILE A 458 -20.90 -3.76 13.39
N ASN A 459 -21.55 -3.00 12.51
CA ASN A 459 -22.38 -1.84 12.84
C ASN A 459 -23.84 -2.24 13.08
N PRO A 460 -24.61 -1.45 13.85
CA PRO A 460 -26.03 -1.69 14.01
C PRO A 460 -26.77 -1.52 12.68
N LEU A 461 -27.69 -2.43 12.39
CA LEU A 461 -28.63 -2.31 11.27
C LEU A 461 -29.69 -1.25 11.53
N HIS A 462 -30.07 -1.09 12.80
CA HIS A 462 -31.12 -0.19 13.24
C HIS A 462 -30.95 0.17 14.72
N THR A 463 -31.33 1.39 15.08
CA THR A 463 -31.42 1.86 16.47
C THR A 463 -32.84 2.33 16.75
N GLU A 464 -33.44 1.82 17.83
CA GLU A 464 -34.78 2.19 18.28
C GLU A 464 -34.71 2.77 19.70
N THR A 465 -35.28 3.96 19.92
CA THR A 465 -35.35 4.58 21.24
C THR A 465 -36.69 4.27 21.91
N VAL A 466 -36.65 3.61 23.07
CA VAL A 466 -37.84 3.31 23.89
C VAL A 466 -37.60 3.83 25.30
N ASP A 467 -38.50 4.68 25.80
CA ASP A 467 -38.42 5.27 27.14
C ASP A 467 -37.03 5.88 27.45
N SER A 468 -36.50 6.66 26.50
CA SER A 468 -35.17 7.29 26.55
C SER A 468 -33.97 6.34 26.60
N THR A 469 -34.17 5.05 26.27
CA THR A 469 -33.09 4.06 26.12
C THR A 469 -32.97 3.65 24.67
N ASP A 470 -31.75 3.70 24.14
CA ASP A 470 -31.45 3.25 22.78
C ASP A 470 -31.18 1.74 22.73
N PHE A 471 -31.85 1.08 21.80
CA PHE A 471 -31.68 -0.34 21.50
C PHE A 471 -31.07 -0.49 20.11
N ASN A 472 -29.85 -1.01 20.05
CA ASN A 472 -29.13 -1.27 18.81
C ASN A 472 -29.37 -2.71 18.36
N TYR A 473 -29.80 -2.88 17.11
CA TYR A 473 -30.10 -4.18 16.51
C TYR A 473 -29.03 -4.53 15.48
N TYR A 474 -28.42 -5.70 15.64
CA TYR A 474 -27.33 -6.19 14.81
C TYR A 474 -27.72 -7.49 14.14
N TYR A 475 -27.22 -7.70 12.92
CA TYR A 475 -27.05 -9.04 12.38
C TYR A 475 -25.63 -9.50 12.66
N MET A 476 -25.49 -10.55 13.46
CA MET A 476 -24.19 -11.11 13.87
C MET A 476 -24.08 -12.53 13.32
N PRO A 477 -23.22 -12.76 12.31
CA PRO A 477 -22.85 -14.11 11.88
C PRO A 477 -22.32 -14.99 13.02
N ALA A 478 -22.26 -16.30 12.81
CA ALA A 478 -21.58 -17.18 13.76
C ALA A 478 -20.08 -16.82 13.88
N GLY A 479 -19.60 -16.55 15.09
CA GLY A 479 -18.19 -16.21 15.33
C GLY A 479 -17.93 -15.56 16.68
N ASN A 480 -16.75 -14.96 16.83
CA ASN A 480 -16.31 -14.29 18.06
C ASN A 480 -16.30 -12.77 17.87
N TYR A 481 -16.72 -12.09 18.92
CA TYR A 481 -16.97 -10.65 18.92
C TYR A 481 -16.28 -9.97 20.08
N LYS A 482 -15.73 -8.78 19.81
CA LYS A 482 -15.17 -7.91 20.84
C LYS A 482 -15.71 -6.50 20.69
N GLY A 483 -16.05 -5.86 21.81
CA GLY A 483 -16.43 -4.44 21.84
C GLY A 483 -15.80 -3.75 23.03
N ILE A 484 -15.41 -2.48 22.87
CA ILE A 484 -14.78 -1.70 23.94
C ILE A 484 -15.88 -0.90 24.64
N PHE A 485 -16.09 -1.18 25.92
CA PHE A 485 -16.96 -0.39 26.78
C PHE A 485 -16.13 0.67 27.47
N ARG A 486 -16.55 1.92 27.34
CA ARG A 486 -15.93 3.07 28.01
C ARG A 486 -17.00 4.11 28.35
N ASN A 487 -16.61 5.10 29.14
CA ASN A 487 -17.44 6.29 29.32
C ASN A 487 -16.95 7.35 28.34
N SER A 488 -17.85 7.89 27.51
CA SER A 488 -17.53 9.09 26.74
C SER A 488 -17.63 10.32 27.64
N ASP A 489 -16.75 11.26 27.33
CA ASP A 489 -16.89 12.63 27.80
C ASP A 489 -18.03 13.26 27.00
N GLU A 490 -19.11 13.65 27.66
CA GLU A 490 -20.06 14.58 27.02
C GLU A 490 -19.28 15.83 26.57
N THR A 491 -19.57 16.25 25.33
CA THR A 491 -19.11 17.47 24.64
C THR A 491 -18.94 18.70 25.52
#